data_AF-A0A9E5WLP2-F1
#
_entry.id   AF-A0A9E5WLP2-F1
#
_cell.length_a   1.000
_cell.length_b   1.000
_cell.length_c   1.000
_cell.angle_alpha   90.00
_cell.angle_beta   90.00
_cell.angle_gamma   90.00
#
_symmetry.space_group_name_H-M   'P 1'
#
loop_
_entity.id
_entity.type
_entity.pdbx_description
1 polymer ?
#
loop_
_entity_poly.entity_id
_entity_poly.type
_entity_poly.pdbx_seq_one_letter_code
_entity_poly.pdbx_strand_id
1 'polypeptide(L)'
;MTRTILCAILFWALPNVGYSDGLLDKCESPSASFDLAVELFKTKDFSVFQLEQDYGSKVLVFLGLGLPNEIPTANWFITGRAKENADYCYLGVGMSVEPLKSPHETKFPEKYGMPSSGFPRCSKSTDPLGAIKVRSWAAKEIGDSFVLALSPGAKGSGSFVVLVSRVDKSWVLLKKQDSGETCYFDRGQYYKSQNFRWDR
;
A
#
# COMPACT_ATOMS: atom_id res chain seq x y z
N MET A 1 -35.44 -27.52 -35.35
CA MET A 1 -34.19 -26.80 -35.67
C MET A 1 -33.76 -26.01 -34.44
N THR A 2 -32.93 -26.59 -33.59
CA THR A 2 -32.42 -25.99 -32.35
C THR A 2 -30.99 -25.52 -32.59
N ARG A 3 -30.75 -24.21 -32.51
CA ARG A 3 -29.42 -23.60 -32.62
C ARG A 3 -28.79 -23.51 -31.24
N THR A 4 -27.84 -24.38 -30.95
CA THR A 4 -26.95 -24.29 -29.79
C THR A 4 -25.89 -23.23 -30.10
N ILE A 5 -25.93 -22.09 -29.40
CA ILE A 5 -24.87 -21.08 -29.45
C ILE A 5 -23.85 -21.46 -28.39
N LEU A 6 -22.70 -21.98 -28.82
CA LEU A 6 -21.51 -22.12 -27.98
C LEU A 6 -20.93 -20.72 -27.73
N CYS A 7 -21.14 -20.17 -26.53
CA CYS A 7 -20.34 -19.05 -26.05
C CYS A 7 -18.94 -19.57 -25.66
N ALA A 8 -17.98 -19.43 -26.57
CA ALA A 8 -16.57 -19.57 -26.23
C ALA A 8 -16.14 -18.34 -25.41
N ILE A 9 -16.11 -18.49 -24.08
CA ILE A 9 -15.45 -17.52 -23.20
C ILE A 9 -13.95 -17.72 -23.38
N LEU A 10 -13.36 -16.93 -24.26
CA LEU A 10 -11.91 -16.72 -24.33
C LEU A 10 -11.48 -16.01 -23.02
N PHE A 11 -11.11 -16.81 -22.03
CA PHE A 11 -10.28 -16.35 -20.92
C PHE A 11 -8.95 -15.89 -21.52
N TRP A 12 -8.79 -14.58 -21.68
CA TRP A 12 -7.48 -13.98 -21.87
C TRP A 12 -6.65 -14.31 -20.62
N ALA A 13 -5.74 -15.27 -20.76
CA ALA A 13 -4.68 -15.51 -19.79
C ALA A 13 -3.75 -14.28 -19.81
N LEU A 14 -3.98 -13.33 -18.90
CA LEU A 14 -3.02 -12.27 -18.64
C LEU A 14 -1.77 -12.88 -17.97
N PRO A 15 -0.56 -12.61 -18.47
CA PRO A 15 0.67 -13.07 -17.85
C PRO A 15 0.95 -12.21 -16.61
N ASN A 16 0.39 -12.59 -15.46
CA ASN A 16 0.51 -11.80 -14.23
C ASN A 16 1.31 -12.48 -13.09
N VAL A 17 2.03 -13.58 -13.34
CA VAL A 17 2.48 -14.45 -12.22
C VAL A 17 4.00 -14.58 -12.07
N GLY A 18 4.82 -13.87 -12.86
CA GLY A 18 6.29 -14.11 -12.82
C GLY A 18 7.14 -13.10 -12.04
N TYR A 19 6.72 -11.84 -11.98
CA TYR A 19 7.63 -10.74 -11.62
C TYR A 19 7.68 -10.45 -10.11
N SER A 20 6.58 -10.69 -9.39
CA SER A 20 6.49 -10.37 -7.95
C SER A 20 7.32 -11.32 -7.08
N ASP A 21 7.40 -12.61 -7.45
CA ASP A 21 7.99 -13.64 -6.59
C ASP A 21 9.51 -13.50 -6.45
N GLY A 22 10.21 -13.06 -7.49
CA GLY A 22 11.66 -12.83 -7.42
C GLY A 22 12.06 -11.50 -6.78
N LEU A 23 11.10 -10.58 -6.57
CA LEU A 23 11.35 -9.27 -5.96
C LEU A 23 11.24 -9.32 -4.43
N LEU A 24 10.34 -10.14 -3.90
CA LEU A 24 10.01 -10.20 -2.47
C LEU A 24 11.14 -10.77 -1.59
N ASP A 25 12.08 -11.51 -2.16
CA ASP A 25 13.24 -12.06 -1.44
C ASP A 25 14.50 -11.17 -1.52
N LYS A 26 14.41 -9.99 -2.15
CA LYS A 26 15.56 -9.10 -2.33
C LYS A 26 15.65 -8.06 -1.22
N CYS A 27 16.88 -7.75 -0.83
CA CYS A 27 17.23 -6.60 -0.01
C CYS A 27 18.23 -5.77 -0.78
N GLU A 28 17.98 -4.47 -0.85
CA GLU A 28 18.73 -3.56 -1.70
C GLU A 28 19.09 -2.30 -0.92
N SER A 29 20.16 -1.65 -1.35
CA SER A 29 20.52 -0.33 -0.83
C SER A 29 19.36 0.67 -1.07
N PRO A 30 19.28 1.76 -0.29
CA PRO A 30 18.27 2.79 -0.50
C PRO A 30 18.28 3.31 -1.95
N SER A 31 19.45 3.62 -2.51
CA SER A 31 19.60 4.12 -3.89
C SER A 31 19.06 3.13 -4.92
N ALA A 32 19.37 1.84 -4.78
CA ALA A 32 18.85 0.80 -5.66
C ALA A 32 17.32 0.68 -5.59
N SER A 33 16.72 0.90 -4.40
CA SER A 33 15.25 0.95 -4.27
C SER A 33 14.63 2.11 -5.06
N PHE A 34 15.28 3.28 -5.11
CA PHE A 34 14.80 4.43 -5.91
C PHE A 34 14.96 4.19 -7.42
N ASP A 35 16.10 3.64 -7.84
CA ASP A 35 16.33 3.32 -9.26
C ASP A 35 15.31 2.30 -9.74
N LEU A 36 15.03 1.28 -8.93
CA LEU A 36 13.98 0.32 -9.23
C LEU A 36 12.59 0.96 -9.26
N ALA A 37 12.29 1.94 -8.39
CA ALA A 37 11.02 2.66 -8.45
C ALA A 37 10.80 3.35 -9.79
N VAL A 38 11.84 4.00 -10.35
CA VAL A 38 11.78 4.58 -11.70
C VAL A 38 11.51 3.50 -12.75
N GLU A 39 12.16 2.35 -12.62
CA GLU A 39 11.98 1.24 -13.56
C GLU A 39 10.57 0.62 -13.48
N LEU A 40 10.03 0.41 -12.28
CA LEU A 40 8.73 -0.22 -12.06
C LEU A 40 7.56 0.70 -12.41
N PHE A 41 7.66 1.96 -12.01
CA PHE A 41 6.58 2.94 -12.22
C PHE A 41 6.64 3.57 -13.61
N LYS A 42 7.74 3.37 -14.35
CA LYS A 42 8.03 4.03 -15.64
C LYS A 42 7.95 5.55 -15.56
N THR A 43 8.17 6.12 -14.38
CA THR A 43 8.13 7.56 -14.12
C THR A 43 9.12 7.94 -13.04
N LYS A 44 9.60 9.18 -13.09
CA LYS A 44 10.35 9.82 -12.00
C LYS A 44 9.43 10.59 -11.03
N ASP A 45 8.16 10.74 -11.39
CA ASP A 45 7.15 11.38 -10.56
C ASP A 45 6.47 10.33 -9.68
N PHE A 46 7.13 9.98 -8.58
CA PHE A 46 6.59 9.10 -7.56
C PHE A 46 6.82 9.69 -6.17
N SER A 47 5.98 9.29 -5.23
CA SER A 47 6.08 9.69 -3.83
C SER A 47 6.73 8.59 -3.00
N VAL A 48 7.54 8.97 -2.02
CA VAL A 48 8.13 8.05 -1.05
C VAL A 48 7.81 8.52 0.35
N PHE A 49 7.31 7.60 1.18
CA PHE A 49 6.98 7.86 2.58
C PHE A 49 7.86 6.99 3.47
N GLN A 50 8.53 7.60 4.45
CA GLN A 50 9.31 6.88 5.45
C GLN A 50 8.51 6.74 6.75
N LEU A 51 8.47 5.52 7.26
CA LEU A 51 7.89 5.15 8.54
C LEU A 51 9.03 4.77 9.47
N GLU A 52 9.06 5.34 10.68
CA GLU A 52 9.92 4.86 11.76
C GLU A 52 9.07 4.00 12.68
N GLN A 53 9.45 2.74 12.84
CA GLN A 53 8.76 1.79 13.67
C GLN A 53 9.33 1.80 15.09
N ASP A 54 8.55 1.25 16.03
CA ASP A 54 9.03 0.91 17.35
C ASP A 54 10.34 0.11 17.22
N TYR A 55 11.32 0.42 18.05
CA TYR A 55 12.69 -0.15 17.99
C TYR A 55 13.56 0.33 16.82
N GLY A 56 13.18 1.38 16.08
CA GLY A 56 14.06 2.06 15.11
C GLY A 56 14.20 1.37 13.76
N SER A 57 13.40 0.33 13.47
CA SER A 57 13.23 -0.17 12.10
C SER A 57 12.57 0.90 11.23
N LYS A 58 12.86 0.86 9.93
CA LYS A 58 12.32 1.85 8.97
C LYS A 58 11.62 1.15 7.83
N VAL A 59 10.48 1.68 7.40
CA VAL A 59 9.74 1.21 6.23
C VAL A 59 9.62 2.35 5.24
N LEU A 60 9.84 2.07 3.96
CA LEU A 60 9.62 3.00 2.87
C LEU A 60 8.42 2.52 2.05
N VAL A 61 7.50 3.42 1.75
CA VAL A 61 6.36 3.19 0.87
C VAL A 61 6.56 4.01 -0.39
N PHE A 62 6.71 3.34 -1.52
CA PHE A 62 6.90 3.93 -2.82
C PHE A 62 5.59 3.91 -3.61
N LEU A 63 5.24 5.05 -4.20
CA LEU A 63 3.96 5.27 -4.85
C LEU A 63 4.12 6.00 -6.18
N GLY A 64 3.98 5.27 -7.27
CA GLY A 64 3.99 5.80 -8.63
C GLY A 64 2.60 5.71 -9.23
N LEU A 65 1.99 6.86 -9.51
CA LEU A 65 0.85 6.89 -10.43
C LEU A 65 1.48 6.90 -11.82
N GLY A 66 1.49 5.74 -12.49
CA GLY A 66 2.17 5.55 -13.78
C GLY A 66 1.79 6.59 -14.84
N LEU A 67 2.56 6.64 -15.93
CA LEU A 67 2.33 7.60 -17.01
C LEU A 67 1.02 7.32 -17.77
N PRO A 68 0.33 8.36 -18.29
CA PRO A 68 -0.79 8.17 -19.19
C PRO A 68 -0.33 7.37 -20.43
N ASN A 69 -1.02 6.28 -20.73
CA ASN A 69 -0.80 5.39 -21.90
C ASN A 69 0.35 4.37 -21.79
N GLU A 70 1.06 4.29 -20.68
CA GLU A 70 1.98 3.17 -20.41
C GLU A 70 1.35 2.20 -19.41
N ILE A 71 1.61 0.90 -19.59
CA ILE A 71 1.16 -0.13 -18.63
C ILE A 71 2.26 -0.25 -17.56
N PRO A 72 2.07 0.29 -16.35
CA PRO A 72 3.05 0.14 -15.28
C PRO A 72 3.12 -1.34 -14.85
N THR A 73 4.31 -1.79 -14.43
CA THR A 73 4.47 -3.14 -13.85
C THR A 73 4.11 -3.19 -12.36
N ALA A 74 4.17 -2.04 -11.69
CA ALA A 74 3.63 -1.81 -10.35
C ALA A 74 3.15 -0.35 -10.24
N ASN A 75 2.18 -0.09 -9.36
CA ASN A 75 1.79 1.28 -8.98
C ASN A 75 2.34 1.66 -7.59
N TRP A 76 2.73 0.66 -6.80
CA TRP A 76 3.33 0.90 -5.50
C TRP A 76 4.13 -0.31 -5.03
N PHE A 77 5.09 -0.09 -4.13
CA PHE A 77 5.74 -1.16 -3.37
C PHE A 77 6.17 -0.65 -1.99
N ILE A 78 6.40 -1.57 -1.07
CA ILE A 78 6.84 -1.29 0.29
C ILE A 78 8.15 -2.04 0.53
N THR A 79 9.13 -1.35 1.11
CA THR A 79 10.36 -1.97 1.61
C THR A 79 10.54 -1.69 3.10
N GLY A 80 11.24 -2.55 3.81
CA GLY A 80 11.52 -2.38 5.23
C GLY A 80 12.92 -2.82 5.60
N ARG A 81 13.46 -2.21 6.65
CA ARG A 81 14.76 -2.59 7.22
C ARG A 81 14.72 -2.64 8.73
N ALA A 82 15.50 -3.56 9.29
CA ALA A 82 15.79 -3.58 10.72
C ALA A 82 16.68 -2.39 11.12
N LYS A 83 16.69 -2.01 12.40
CA LYS A 83 17.48 -0.88 12.93
C LYS A 83 18.97 -0.97 12.57
N GLU A 84 19.50 -2.19 12.62
CA GLU A 84 20.94 -2.47 12.45
C GLU A 84 21.33 -2.75 10.99
N ASN A 85 20.35 -2.84 10.09
CA ASN A 85 20.60 -3.09 8.67
C ASN A 85 20.54 -1.77 7.89
N ALA A 86 21.48 -1.57 6.97
CA ALA A 86 21.44 -0.46 6.04
C ALA A 86 20.43 -0.71 4.90
N ASP A 87 20.29 -1.97 4.50
CA ASP A 87 19.54 -2.41 3.32
C ASP A 87 18.06 -2.57 3.60
N TYR A 88 17.26 -2.27 2.58
CA TYR A 88 15.81 -2.33 2.58
C TYR A 88 15.35 -3.59 1.84
N CYS A 89 14.60 -4.45 2.52
CA CYS A 89 14.02 -5.66 1.96
C CYS A 89 12.59 -5.42 1.47
N TYR A 90 12.19 -6.02 0.36
CA TYR A 90 10.83 -5.88 -0.17
C TYR A 90 9.81 -6.57 0.74
N LEU A 91 8.75 -5.85 1.09
CA LEU A 91 7.65 -6.33 1.91
C LEU A 91 6.36 -6.53 1.10
N GLY A 92 6.24 -5.88 -0.06
CA GLY A 92 5.07 -6.00 -0.91
C GLY A 92 5.18 -5.13 -2.17
N VAL A 93 4.45 -5.54 -3.21
CA VAL A 93 4.32 -4.81 -4.48
C VAL A 93 2.87 -4.93 -4.95
N GLY A 94 2.32 -3.87 -5.55
CA GLY A 94 0.92 -3.85 -5.96
C GLY A 94 0.68 -3.03 -7.20
N MET A 95 -0.33 -3.44 -7.96
CA MET A 95 -0.83 -2.74 -9.15
C MET A 95 -2.19 -2.10 -8.92
N SER A 96 -2.92 -2.46 -7.85
CA SER A 96 -4.25 -1.89 -7.61
C SER A 96 -4.15 -0.54 -6.88
N VAL A 97 -4.65 0.50 -7.55
CA VAL A 97 -4.91 1.82 -6.97
C VAL A 97 -6.39 2.10 -7.17
N GLU A 98 -7.16 2.10 -6.09
CA GLU A 98 -8.59 2.33 -6.15
C GLU A 98 -8.91 3.71 -5.58
N PRO A 99 -9.57 4.60 -6.35
CA PRO A 99 -10.11 5.82 -5.79
C PRO A 99 -11.20 5.47 -4.77
N LEU A 100 -10.97 5.76 -3.49
CA LEU A 100 -12.04 5.72 -2.50
C LEU A 100 -12.94 6.93 -2.72
N LYS A 101 -14.16 6.70 -3.20
CA LYS A 101 -15.23 7.70 -3.18
C LYS A 101 -16.08 7.45 -1.94
N SER A 102 -16.20 8.45 -1.06
CA SER A 102 -17.17 8.47 0.04
C SER A 102 -17.02 7.52 1.25
N PRO A 103 -15.90 6.79 1.55
CA PRO A 103 -15.86 5.96 2.76
C PRO A 103 -15.77 6.80 4.04
N HIS A 104 -15.27 8.03 3.94
CA HIS A 104 -15.30 9.01 5.01
C HIS A 104 -16.73 9.50 5.31
N GLU A 105 -17.64 9.41 4.34
CA GLU A 105 -19.07 9.71 4.52
C GLU A 105 -19.78 8.59 5.30
N THR A 106 -19.22 7.38 5.32
CA THR A 106 -19.77 6.25 6.08
C THR A 106 -19.59 6.48 7.58
N LYS A 107 -20.70 6.46 8.34
CA LYS A 107 -20.70 6.72 9.79
C LYS A 107 -20.75 5.41 10.57
N PHE A 108 -19.58 4.95 11.01
CA PHE A 108 -19.46 3.94 12.06
C PHE A 108 -19.26 4.62 13.42
N PRO A 109 -19.90 4.11 14.50
CA PRO A 109 -19.72 4.64 15.86
C PRO A 109 -18.33 4.33 16.44
N GLU A 110 -17.67 3.29 15.96
CA GLU A 110 -16.34 2.89 16.42
C GLU A 110 -15.27 3.93 16.04
N LYS A 111 -14.36 4.17 16.98
CA LYS A 111 -13.19 5.03 16.80
C LYS A 111 -11.95 4.17 16.89
N TYR A 112 -10.98 4.46 16.04
CA TYR A 112 -9.68 3.81 16.06
C TYR A 112 -8.57 4.87 16.18
N GLY A 113 -7.34 4.49 16.46
CA GLY A 113 -6.28 5.49 16.54
C GLY A 113 -4.88 4.94 16.69
N MET A 114 -3.93 5.88 16.70
CA MET A 114 -2.51 5.63 16.92
C MET A 114 -2.24 5.09 18.33
N PRO A 115 -1.05 4.50 18.57
CA PRO A 115 -0.53 4.34 19.93
C PRO A 115 -0.71 5.63 20.74
N SER A 116 -1.10 5.49 22.01
CA SER A 116 -1.33 6.61 22.95
C SER A 116 -2.55 7.51 22.66
N SER A 117 -3.36 7.21 21.65
CA SER A 117 -4.61 7.98 21.37
C SER A 117 -5.76 7.68 22.33
N GLY A 118 -5.66 6.62 23.14
CA GLY A 118 -6.75 6.11 23.98
C GLY A 118 -7.83 5.32 23.22
N PHE A 119 -7.70 5.19 21.89
CA PHE A 119 -8.61 4.39 21.06
C PHE A 119 -8.01 3.03 20.68
N PRO A 120 -8.84 2.00 20.43
CA PRO A 120 -8.35 0.72 19.92
C PRO A 120 -7.66 0.89 18.55
N ARG A 121 -6.60 0.12 18.31
CA ARG A 121 -5.89 0.13 17.01
C ARG A 121 -6.53 -0.79 15.99
N CYS A 122 -7.01 -1.94 16.45
CA CYS A 122 -7.44 -3.04 15.60
C CYS A 122 -8.94 -3.23 15.66
N SER A 123 -9.53 -3.58 14.51
CA SER A 123 -10.84 -4.22 14.52
C SER A 123 -10.76 -5.54 15.24
N LYS A 124 -11.85 -5.95 15.91
CA LYS A 124 -11.94 -7.30 16.47
C LYS A 124 -12.06 -8.33 15.34
N SER A 125 -11.32 -9.44 15.44
CA SER A 125 -11.29 -10.50 14.40
C SER A 125 -12.66 -11.09 14.07
N THR A 126 -13.58 -11.08 15.02
CA THR A 126 -14.95 -11.61 14.87
C THR A 126 -15.91 -10.64 14.17
N ASP A 127 -15.49 -9.41 13.89
CA ASP A 127 -16.32 -8.43 13.19
C ASP A 127 -16.13 -8.55 11.67
N PRO A 128 -17.13 -9.04 10.92
CA PRO A 128 -17.02 -9.20 9.47
C PRO A 128 -16.81 -7.87 8.73
N LEU A 129 -17.18 -6.75 9.35
CA LEU A 129 -16.98 -5.41 8.81
C LEU A 129 -15.76 -4.70 9.42
N GLY A 130 -14.98 -5.37 10.27
CA GLY A 130 -13.89 -4.78 11.03
C GLY A 130 -12.88 -4.02 10.16
N ALA A 131 -12.44 -4.64 9.06
CA ALA A 131 -11.54 -4.02 8.11
C ALA A 131 -12.13 -2.76 7.44
N ILE A 132 -13.43 -2.79 7.13
CA ILE A 132 -14.14 -1.66 6.52
C ILE A 132 -14.26 -0.52 7.53
N LYS A 133 -14.62 -0.81 8.79
CA LYS A 133 -14.75 0.18 9.86
C LYS A 133 -13.43 0.92 10.11
N VAL A 134 -12.33 0.19 10.25
CA VAL A 134 -10.99 0.77 10.45
C VAL A 134 -10.60 1.63 9.25
N ARG A 135 -10.84 1.15 8.02
CA ARG A 135 -10.56 1.89 6.80
C ARG A 135 -11.39 3.17 6.69
N SER A 136 -12.69 3.11 6.96
CA SER A 136 -13.57 4.28 6.94
C SER A 136 -13.18 5.31 7.99
N TRP A 137 -12.80 4.86 9.20
CA TRP A 137 -12.28 5.76 10.22
C TRP A 137 -10.98 6.44 9.77
N ALA A 138 -10.02 5.66 9.27
CA ALA A 138 -8.76 6.21 8.75
C ALA A 138 -8.97 7.18 7.58
N ALA A 139 -9.93 6.93 6.69
CA ALA A 139 -10.28 7.83 5.61
C ALA A 139 -10.87 9.16 6.12
N LYS A 140 -11.59 9.19 7.25
CA LYS A 140 -12.07 10.45 7.85
C LYS A 140 -10.94 11.36 8.32
N GLU A 141 -9.87 10.76 8.84
CA GLU A 141 -8.72 11.51 9.35
C GLU A 141 -7.95 12.26 8.26
N ILE A 142 -8.02 11.79 7.01
CA ILE A 142 -7.26 12.35 5.88
C ILE A 142 -8.16 12.87 4.73
N GLY A 143 -9.48 12.70 4.83
CA GLY A 143 -10.45 13.11 3.81
C GLY A 143 -10.46 12.25 2.54
N ASP A 144 -10.78 12.89 1.41
CA ASP A 144 -10.77 12.26 0.10
C ASP A 144 -9.42 11.61 -0.19
N SER A 145 -9.42 10.30 -0.46
CA SER A 145 -8.19 9.51 -0.53
C SER A 145 -8.19 8.49 -1.67
N PHE A 146 -7.00 7.98 -1.99
CA PHE A 146 -6.78 6.78 -2.78
C PHE A 146 -6.50 5.61 -1.84
N VAL A 147 -6.95 4.43 -2.23
CA VAL A 147 -6.61 3.14 -1.63
C VAL A 147 -5.55 2.46 -2.46
N LEU A 148 -4.57 1.95 -1.75
CA LEU A 148 -3.50 1.14 -2.29
C LEU A 148 -3.60 -0.18 -1.54
N ALA A 149 -4.36 -1.10 -2.13
CA ALA A 149 -4.58 -2.43 -1.56
C ALA A 149 -3.61 -3.42 -2.21
N LEU A 150 -3.09 -4.35 -1.42
CA LEU A 150 -2.31 -5.46 -1.97
C LEU A 150 -3.24 -6.33 -2.81
N SER A 151 -2.76 -6.71 -3.99
CA SER A 151 -3.41 -7.76 -4.77
C SER A 151 -3.40 -9.06 -3.95
N PRO A 152 -4.51 -9.81 -3.89
CA PRO A 152 -4.51 -11.15 -3.32
C PRO A 152 -3.46 -12.01 -4.07
N GLY A 153 -2.49 -12.57 -3.36
CA GLY A 153 -1.50 -13.49 -3.94
C GLY A 153 -0.02 -13.10 -3.76
N ALA A 154 0.30 -11.89 -3.27
CA ALA A 154 1.69 -11.56 -2.92
C ALA A 154 2.13 -12.38 -1.69
N LYS A 155 2.99 -13.39 -1.89
CA LYS A 155 3.57 -14.21 -0.81
C LYS A 155 4.27 -13.32 0.24
N GLY A 156 4.14 -13.68 1.51
CA GLY A 156 4.89 -13.05 2.62
C GLY A 156 4.41 -11.68 3.11
N SER A 157 3.45 -11.04 2.43
CA SER A 157 2.99 -9.70 2.81
C SER A 157 1.88 -9.77 3.87
N GLY A 158 2.15 -9.27 5.08
CA GLY A 158 1.08 -8.79 5.94
C GLY A 158 0.20 -7.86 5.10
N SER A 159 -1.13 -7.99 5.15
CA SER A 159 -1.98 -7.27 4.19
C SER A 159 -2.00 -5.77 4.54
N PHE A 160 -1.02 -5.04 4.02
CA PHE A 160 -0.93 -3.60 4.12
C PHE A 160 -1.95 -2.95 3.20
N VAL A 161 -2.56 -1.90 3.69
CA VAL A 161 -3.40 -0.99 2.92
C VAL A 161 -2.92 0.41 3.23
N VAL A 162 -2.52 1.16 2.20
CA VAL A 162 -2.15 2.56 2.35
C VAL A 162 -3.31 3.41 1.85
N LEU A 163 -3.72 4.38 2.67
CA LEU A 163 -4.65 5.44 2.30
C LEU A 163 -3.85 6.71 2.08
N VAL A 164 -4.05 7.40 0.96
CA VAL A 164 -3.34 8.65 0.63
C VAL A 164 -4.34 9.72 0.25
N SER A 165 -4.31 10.84 0.97
CA SER A 165 -5.12 12.03 0.70
C SER A 165 -4.86 12.58 -0.70
N ARG A 166 -5.93 12.98 -1.37
CA ARG A 166 -5.87 13.63 -2.69
C ARG A 166 -5.43 15.08 -2.61
N VAL A 167 -5.59 15.71 -1.46
CA VAL A 167 -5.42 17.16 -1.28
C VAL A 167 -4.01 17.49 -0.83
N ASP A 168 -3.61 16.95 0.32
CA ASP A 168 -2.38 17.32 1.03
C ASP A 168 -1.35 16.19 1.10
N LYS A 169 -1.65 15.04 0.48
CA LYS A 169 -0.81 13.83 0.48
C LYS A 169 -0.52 13.28 1.88
N SER A 170 -1.32 13.66 2.89
CA SER A 170 -1.38 12.96 4.17
C SER A 170 -1.74 11.50 3.92
N TRP A 171 -1.20 10.59 4.73
CA TRP A 171 -1.40 9.15 4.52
C TRP A 171 -1.62 8.40 5.82
N VAL A 172 -2.28 7.24 5.71
CA VAL A 172 -2.49 6.28 6.78
C VAL A 172 -2.12 4.90 6.29
N LEU A 173 -1.33 4.17 7.07
CA LEU A 173 -1.03 2.77 6.85
C LEU A 173 -1.92 1.90 7.76
N LEU A 174 -2.59 0.94 7.15
CA LEU A 174 -3.30 -0.14 7.82
C LEU A 174 -2.53 -1.44 7.60
N LYS A 175 -2.49 -2.30 8.60
CA LYS A 175 -1.85 -3.61 8.52
C LYS A 175 -2.82 -4.69 8.97
N LYS A 176 -2.99 -5.73 8.17
CA LYS A 176 -3.65 -6.97 8.59
C LYS A 176 -2.68 -7.84 9.39
N GLN A 177 -3.12 -8.28 10.56
CA GLN A 177 -2.42 -9.21 11.43
C GLN A 177 -2.74 -10.65 11.05
N ASP A 178 -1.91 -11.59 11.50
CA ASP A 178 -2.13 -13.03 11.29
C ASP A 178 -3.42 -13.53 11.95
N SER A 179 -3.89 -12.84 13.00
CA SER A 179 -5.19 -13.06 13.64
C SER A 179 -6.39 -12.72 12.74
N GLY A 180 -6.17 -12.17 11.54
CA GLY A 180 -7.19 -11.70 10.62
C GLY A 180 -7.65 -10.26 10.89
N GLU A 181 -7.20 -9.64 11.97
CA GLU A 181 -7.56 -8.27 12.36
C GLU A 181 -6.88 -7.24 11.47
N THR A 182 -7.60 -6.19 11.11
CA THR A 182 -7.02 -5.02 10.44
C THR A 182 -6.76 -3.93 11.48
N CYS A 183 -5.53 -3.44 11.53
CA CYS A 183 -5.11 -2.46 12.50
C CYS A 183 -4.70 -1.15 11.85
N TYR A 184 -5.08 -0.04 12.48
CA TYR A 184 -4.46 1.26 12.28
C TYR A 184 -3.00 1.16 12.73
N PHE A 185 -2.08 1.27 11.77
CA PHE A 185 -0.68 1.02 12.02
C PHE A 185 0.06 2.34 12.26
N ASP A 186 0.05 3.24 11.27
CA ASP A 186 0.78 4.49 11.30
C ASP A 186 0.11 5.57 10.44
N ARG A 187 0.48 6.84 10.63
CA ARG A 187 0.07 7.96 9.78
C ARG A 187 1.19 8.98 9.63
N GLY A 188 1.14 9.74 8.55
CA GLY A 188 2.07 10.84 8.37
C GLY A 188 1.55 11.88 7.39
N GLN A 189 2.33 12.95 7.28
CA GLN A 189 2.11 14.00 6.30
C GLN A 189 3.25 14.01 5.31
N TYR A 190 2.96 14.47 4.10
CA TYR A 190 3.98 14.71 3.12
C TYR A 190 4.91 15.82 3.60
N TYR A 191 6.18 15.48 3.81
CA TYR A 191 7.24 16.47 3.77
C TYR A 191 7.67 16.56 2.32
N LYS A 192 7.42 17.71 1.69
CA LYS A 192 8.02 18.07 0.40
C LYS A 192 9.49 17.73 0.54
N SER A 193 9.97 16.81 -0.30
CA SER A 193 11.34 16.34 -0.23
C SER A 193 12.22 17.57 -0.05
N GLN A 194 12.76 17.75 1.16
CA GLN A 194 14.05 18.39 1.21
C GLN A 194 14.86 17.52 0.28
N ASN A 195 15.34 18.13 -0.81
CA ASN A 195 16.18 17.48 -1.79
C ASN A 195 17.00 16.42 -1.07
N PHE A 196 16.63 15.14 -1.21
CA PHE A 196 17.50 14.05 -0.81
C PHE A 196 18.63 14.11 -1.85
N ARG A 197 19.49 15.12 -1.72
CA ARG A 197 20.78 15.22 -2.36
C ARG A 197 21.61 14.21 -1.61
N TRP A 198 21.55 12.98 -2.10
CA TRP A 198 22.63 12.04 -1.91
C TRP A 198 23.65 12.45 -2.97
N ASP A 199 24.65 13.24 -2.54
CA ASP A 199 25.80 13.50 -3.38
C ASP A 199 26.38 12.14 -3.82
N ARG A 200 26.49 11.97 -5.14
CA ARG A 200 26.95 10.73 -5.79
C ARG A 200 28.39 10.40 -5.44
#